data_AF-A0A2N2KFY5-F1
#
_entry.id   AF-A0A2N2KFY5-F1
#
_cell.length_a   1.000
_cell.length_b   1.000
_cell.length_c   1.000
_cell.angle_alpha   90.00
_cell.angle_beta   90.00
_cell.angle_gamma   90.00
#
_symmetry.space_group_name_H-M   'P 1'
#
loop_
_entity.id
_entity.type
_entity.pdbx_description
1 polymer ?
#
loop_
_entity_poly.entity_id
_entity_poly.type
_entity_poly.pdbx_seq_one_letter_code
_entity_poly.pdbx_strand_id
1 'polypeptide(L)'
;MKNSFVILVIGAFLFLFMASPVVAQSEVKALVEKECSRCHGIARVNKASKDAAAWEKTVNRMIKKGAAIKPEEKDDVIKYLSTLKK
;
A
#
# COMPACT_ATOMS: atom_id res chain seq x y z
N MET A 1 26.75 9.14 -36.00
CA MET A 1 27.26 8.18 -34.98
C MET A 1 27.08 8.65 -33.53
N LYS A 2 27.22 9.95 -33.22
CA LYS A 2 27.05 10.47 -31.85
C LYS A 2 25.59 10.52 -31.37
N ASN A 3 24.64 10.71 -32.28
CA ASN A 3 23.22 10.94 -31.94
C ASN A 3 22.42 9.63 -31.82
N SER A 4 22.84 8.58 -32.52
CA SER A 4 22.21 7.25 -32.48
C SER A 4 22.49 6.51 -31.16
N PHE A 5 23.64 6.78 -30.53
CA PHE A 5 24.01 6.20 -29.23
C PHE A 5 23.17 6.80 -28.08
N VAL A 6 22.82 8.08 -28.20
CA VAL A 6 22.00 8.81 -27.21
C VAL A 6 20.56 8.31 -27.20
N ILE A 7 19.98 8.00 -28.37
CA ILE A 7 18.61 7.48 -28.49
C ILE A 7 18.48 6.08 -27.86
N LEU A 8 19.52 5.24 -27.99
CA LEU A 8 19.53 3.87 -27.45
C LEU A 8 19.64 3.85 -25.92
N VAL A 9 20.41 4.78 -25.34
CA VAL A 9 20.54 4.94 -23.87
C VAL A 9 19.29 5.59 -23.25
N ILE A 10 18.66 6.55 -23.95
CA ILE A 10 17.39 7.18 -23.49
C ILE A 10 16.21 6.19 -23.58
N GLY A 11 16.15 5.38 -24.65
CA GLY A 11 15.12 4.35 -24.82
C GLY A 11 15.17 3.25 -23.76
N ALA A 12 16.38 2.87 -23.32
CA ALA A 12 16.56 1.91 -22.22
C ALA A 12 16.20 2.51 -20.85
N PHE A 13 16.42 3.80 -20.64
CA PHE A 13 16.04 4.50 -19.40
C PHE A 13 14.53 4.69 -19.25
N LEU A 14 13.78 4.84 -20.35
CA LEU A 14 12.32 4.99 -20.33
C LEU A 14 11.56 3.69 -19.99
N PHE A 15 12.15 2.52 -20.25
CA PHE A 15 11.50 1.23 -19.95
C PHE A 15 11.62 0.81 -18.47
N LEU A 16 12.63 1.30 -17.74
CA LEU A 16 12.90 0.93 -16.36
C LEU A 16 12.06 1.69 -15.31
N PHE A 17 11.31 2.72 -15.71
CA PHE A 17 10.58 3.60 -14.77
C PHE A 17 9.14 3.13 -14.47
N MET A 18 8.63 2.15 -15.22
CA MET A 18 7.22 1.72 -15.16
C MET A 18 6.85 0.92 -13.90
N ALA A 19 7.82 0.32 -13.20
CA ALA A 19 7.59 -0.46 -11.98
C ALA A 19 7.80 0.36 -10.70
N SER A 20 7.33 1.61 -10.67
CA SER A 20 7.52 2.48 -9.51
C SER A 20 6.62 2.05 -8.33
N PRO A 21 7.16 1.96 -7.09
CA PRO A 21 6.41 1.54 -5.90
C PRO A 21 5.25 2.49 -5.52
N VAL A 22 5.18 3.67 -6.14
CA VAL A 22 4.10 4.65 -6.01
C VAL A 22 2.73 4.05 -6.38
N VAL A 23 2.64 3.22 -7.43
CA VAL A 23 1.37 2.64 -7.87
C VAL A 23 0.85 1.67 -6.81
N ALA A 24 1.68 0.75 -6.34
CA ALA A 24 1.32 -0.22 -5.31
C ALA A 24 0.86 0.45 -4.00
N GLN A 25 1.52 1.52 -3.56
CA GLN A 25 1.10 2.26 -2.37
C GLN A 25 -0.30 2.89 -2.53
N SER A 26 -0.62 3.38 -3.73
CA SER A 26 -1.93 3.97 -4.01
C SER A 26 -3.06 2.92 -3.97
N GLU A 27 -2.79 1.70 -4.44
CA GLU A 27 -3.74 0.58 -4.40
C GLU A 27 -3.99 0.11 -2.96
N VAL A 28 -2.95 -0.05 -2.15
CA VAL A 28 -3.06 -0.44 -0.74
C VAL A 28 -3.81 0.62 0.07
N LYS A 29 -3.54 1.90 -0.18
CA LYS A 29 -4.28 3.00 0.44
C LYS A 29 -5.78 2.91 0.10
N ALA A 30 -6.13 2.72 -1.17
CA ALA A 30 -7.52 2.59 -1.60
C ALA A 30 -8.20 1.37 -0.97
N LEU A 31 -7.50 0.23 -0.89
CA LEU A 31 -7.98 -0.97 -0.19
C LEU A 31 -8.28 -0.68 1.29
N VAL A 32 -7.36 0.00 1.99
CA VAL A 32 -7.55 0.38 3.39
C VAL A 32 -8.73 1.33 3.56
N GLU A 33 -8.84 2.36 2.72
CA GLU A 33 -9.96 3.30 2.76
C GLU A 33 -11.29 2.60 2.55
N LYS A 34 -11.37 1.67 1.58
CA LYS A 34 -12.57 0.89 1.29
C LYS A 34 -12.92 -0.08 2.42
N GLU A 35 -12.00 -0.98 2.79
CA GLU A 35 -12.30 -2.09 3.70
C GLU A 35 -12.39 -1.65 5.17
N CYS A 36 -11.58 -0.69 5.59
CA CYS A 36 -11.59 -0.24 6.99
C CYS A 36 -12.71 0.77 7.30
N SER A 37 -13.35 1.35 6.27
CA SER A 37 -14.53 2.23 6.43
C SER A 37 -15.86 1.50 6.27
N ARG A 38 -15.84 0.26 5.74
CA ARG A 38 -17.05 -0.52 5.39
C ARG A 38 -18.00 -0.77 6.56
N CYS A 39 -17.47 -0.95 7.77
CA CYS A 39 -18.28 -1.26 8.96
C CYS A 39 -18.37 -0.10 9.97
N HIS A 40 -17.42 0.84 9.95
CA HIS A 40 -17.38 2.01 10.83
C HIS A 40 -16.43 3.07 10.26
N GLY A 41 -16.57 4.33 10.64
CA GLY A 41 -15.75 5.43 10.11
C GLY A 41 -14.23 5.23 10.24
N ILE A 42 -13.49 5.64 9.21
CA ILE A 42 -12.03 5.49 9.09
C ILE A 42 -11.23 6.27 10.16
N ALA A 43 -11.88 7.20 10.87
CA ALA A 43 -11.26 8.00 11.92
C ALA A 43 -10.55 7.16 13.01
N ARG A 44 -11.02 5.93 13.27
CA ARG A 44 -10.37 5.02 14.22
C ARG A 44 -8.98 4.57 13.76
N VAL A 45 -8.79 4.40 12.44
CA VAL A 45 -7.52 4.06 11.83
C VAL A 45 -6.60 5.28 11.84
N ASN A 46 -7.10 6.43 11.37
CA ASN A 46 -6.32 7.66 11.22
C ASN A 46 -5.82 8.25 12.56
N LYS A 47 -6.46 7.91 13.68
CA LYS A 47 -6.09 8.35 15.03
C LYS A 47 -5.22 7.34 15.78
N ALA A 48 -5.04 6.13 15.25
CA ALA A 48 -4.28 5.09 15.94
C ALA A 48 -2.78 5.23 15.67
N SER A 49 -1.98 5.19 16.73
CA SER A 49 -0.54 4.97 16.64
C SER A 49 -0.22 3.59 17.22
N LYS A 50 0.22 2.66 16.36
CA LYS A 50 0.46 1.25 16.68
C LYS A 50 1.68 0.74 15.91
N ASP A 51 2.46 -0.15 16.52
CA ASP A 51 3.48 -0.90 15.80
C ASP A 51 2.87 -1.97 14.88
N ALA A 52 3.72 -2.60 14.07
CA ALA A 52 3.30 -3.61 13.10
C ALA A 52 2.59 -4.81 13.77
N ALA A 53 3.07 -5.27 14.93
CA ALA A 53 2.47 -6.40 15.64
C ALA A 53 1.06 -6.07 16.18
N ALA A 54 0.86 -4.85 16.70
CA ALA A 54 -0.44 -4.37 17.12
C ALA A 54 -1.39 -4.12 15.94
N TRP A 55 -0.87 -3.69 14.79
CA TRP A 55 -1.63 -3.59 13.56
C TRP A 55 -2.05 -4.94 13.03
N GLU A 56 -1.16 -5.94 13.02
CA GLU A 56 -1.49 -7.31 12.61
C GLU A 56 -2.65 -7.87 13.44
N LYS A 57 -2.58 -7.76 14.77
CA LYS A 57 -3.68 -8.17 15.66
C LYS A 57 -4.99 -7.45 15.31
N THR A 58 -4.90 -6.17 14.95
CA THR A 58 -6.06 -5.37 14.56
C THR A 58 -6.65 -5.85 13.24
N VAL A 59 -5.82 -6.01 12.19
CA VAL A 59 -6.23 -6.45 10.85
C VAL A 59 -6.83 -7.85 10.93
N ASN A 60 -6.18 -8.81 11.60
CA ASN A 60 -6.71 -10.15 11.80
C ASN A 60 -8.08 -10.14 12.51
N ARG A 61 -8.25 -9.27 13.51
CA ARG A 61 -9.54 -9.10 14.19
C ARG A 61 -10.60 -8.51 13.26
N MET A 62 -10.26 -7.60 12.34
CA MET A 62 -11.22 -7.03 11.40
C MET A 62 -11.58 -8.01 10.28
N ILE A 63 -10.63 -8.81 9.79
CA ILE A 63 -10.87 -9.90 8.85
C ILE A 63 -11.86 -10.90 9.46
N LYS A 64 -11.65 -11.31 10.72
CA LYS A 64 -12.60 -12.18 11.46
C LYS A 64 -14.01 -11.57 11.61
N LYS A 65 -14.14 -10.25 11.51
CA LYS A 65 -15.42 -9.51 11.54
C LYS A 65 -15.97 -9.20 10.15
N GLY A 66 -15.29 -9.66 9.10
CA GLY A 66 -15.74 -9.58 7.71
C GLY A 66 -14.99 -8.61 6.82
N ALA A 67 -13.95 -7.89 7.27
CA ALA A 67 -13.15 -7.07 6.36
C ALA A 67 -12.57 -7.94 5.23
N ALA A 68 -12.78 -7.54 3.97
CA ALA A 68 -12.41 -8.34 2.80
C ALA A 68 -10.99 -7.99 2.36
N ILE A 69 -10.00 -8.40 3.16
CA ILE A 69 -8.57 -8.28 2.87
C ILE A 69 -8.05 -9.69 2.57
N LYS A 70 -7.44 -9.87 1.40
CA LYS A 70 -6.91 -11.18 1.00
C LYS A 70 -5.60 -11.49 1.74
N PRO A 71 -5.23 -12.79 1.89
CA PRO A 71 -3.98 -13.17 2.53
C PRO A 71 -2.75 -12.47 1.94
N GLU A 72 -2.68 -12.34 0.61
CA GLU A 72 -1.59 -11.70 -0.13
C GLU A 72 -1.53 -10.18 0.06
N GLU A 73 -2.64 -9.53 0.40
CA GLU A 73 -2.72 -8.07 0.62
C GLU A 73 -2.40 -7.70 2.08
N LYS A 74 -2.48 -8.66 3.01
CA LYS A 74 -2.45 -8.42 4.46
C LYS A 74 -1.18 -7.71 4.91
N ASP A 75 -0.03 -8.15 4.41
CA ASP A 75 1.27 -7.64 4.85
C ASP A 75 1.50 -6.21 4.36
N ASP A 76 1.09 -5.90 3.12
CA ASP A 76 1.13 -4.55 2.58
C ASP A 76 0.18 -3.60 3.32
N VAL A 77 -1.01 -4.08 3.70
CA VAL A 77 -1.93 -3.32 4.56
C VAL A 77 -1.28 -3.00 5.91
N ILE A 78 -0.68 -3.99 6.58
CA ILE A 78 -0.02 -3.78 7.88
C ILE A 78 1.15 -2.78 7.74
N LYS A 79 1.94 -2.91 6.67
CA LYS A 79 3.04 -1.99 6.36
C LYS A 79 2.52 -0.56 6.17
N TYR A 80 1.50 -0.38 5.34
CA TYR A 80 0.88 0.93 5.10
C TYR A 80 0.32 1.53 6.40
N LEU A 81 -0.44 0.76 7.18
CA LEU A 81 -1.00 1.22 8.45
C LEU A 81 0.09 1.63 9.46
N SER A 82 1.24 0.95 9.44
CA SER A 82 2.40 1.29 10.27
C SER A 82 3.06 2.61 9.87
N THR A 83 2.90 3.06 8.61
CA THR A 83 3.34 4.40 8.17
C THR A 83 2.43 5.53 8.63
N LEU A 84 1.22 5.23 9.11
CA LEU A 84 0.30 6.24 9.65
C LEU A 84 0.69 6.72 11.06
N LYS A 85 1.73 6.11 11.67
CA LYS A 85 2.29 6.60 12.93
C LYS A 85 2.64 8.08 12.80
N LYS A 86 1.98 8.91 13.58
CA LYS A 86 2.37 10.29 13.84
C LYS A 86 3.25 10.34 15.09
#